data_AF-A0AAW9KBD7-F1
#
_entry.id   AF-A0AAW9KBD7-F1
#
_cell.length_a   1.000
_cell.length_b   1.000
_cell.length_c   1.000
_cell.angle_alpha   90.00
_cell.angle_beta   90.00
_cell.angle_gamma   90.00
#
_symmetry.space_group_name_H-M   'P 1'
#
loop_
_entity.id
_entity.type
_entity.pdbx_description
1 polymer ?
#
loop_
_entity_poly.entity_id
_entity_poly.type
_entity_poly.pdbx_seq_one_letter_code
_entity_poly.pdbx_strand_id
1 'polypeptide(L)'
;KLQRLKLEYASVDTLKEVPNWISESYNSYAREGCAVISISAFDPDAYKGIPMEKISIFQKHRQLALREYYDYSMANKIRWTVVSAPTEAWALKVFNDSNSEEAIAKLWDVIFNVVRLDKEDPIKA
;
A
#
# COMPACT_ATOMS: atom_id res chain seq x y z
N LYS A 1 6.09 9.95 2.57
CA LYS A 1 6.45 11.40 2.62
C LYS A 1 6.30 12.10 1.25
N LEU A 2 6.95 11.63 0.17
CA LEU A 2 6.86 12.26 -1.17
C LEU A 2 5.43 12.39 -1.73
N GLN A 3 4.60 11.34 -1.60
CA GLN A 3 3.22 11.39 -2.07
C GLN A 3 2.37 12.44 -1.35
N ARG A 4 2.55 12.60 -0.03
CA ARG A 4 1.88 13.65 0.74
C ARG A 4 2.28 15.04 0.23
N LEU A 5 3.58 15.29 0.06
CA LEU A 5 4.08 16.57 -0.48
C LEU A 5 3.49 16.87 -1.86
N LYS A 6 3.40 15.87 -2.75
CA LYS A 6 2.75 16.02 -4.06
C LYS A 6 1.27 16.42 -3.89
N LEU A 7 0.53 15.74 -3.02
CA LEU A 7 -0.88 16.06 -2.77
C LEU A 7 -1.06 17.45 -2.16
N GLU A 8 -0.14 17.88 -1.30
CA GLU A 8 -0.21 19.18 -0.62
C GLU A 8 0.04 20.32 -1.62
N TYR A 9 1.15 20.27 -2.36
CA TYR A 9 1.66 21.41 -3.13
C TYR A 9 1.38 21.37 -4.63
N ALA A 10 1.11 20.20 -5.22
CA ALA A 10 0.85 20.15 -6.66
C ALA A 10 -0.52 20.75 -7.00
N SER A 11 -0.60 21.30 -8.21
CA SER A 11 -1.87 21.71 -8.81
C SER A 11 -2.74 20.49 -9.09
N VAL A 12 -4.05 20.70 -9.20
CA VAL A 12 -4.99 19.65 -9.57
C VAL A 12 -4.62 19.02 -10.92
N ASP A 13 -4.18 19.82 -11.89
CA ASP A 13 -3.81 19.30 -13.21
C ASP A 13 -2.59 18.39 -13.15
N THR A 14 -1.56 18.74 -12.37
CA THR A 14 -0.40 17.87 -12.13
C THR A 14 -0.78 16.57 -11.39
N LEU A 15 -1.85 16.58 -10.59
CA LEU A 15 -2.36 15.36 -9.93
C LEU A 15 -3.12 14.44 -10.88
N LYS A 16 -3.64 14.96 -12.00
CA LYS A 16 -4.28 14.15 -13.06
C LYS A 16 -3.26 13.42 -13.93
N GLU A 17 -2.05 13.94 -13.99
CA GLU A 17 -0.98 13.38 -14.82
C GLU A 17 -0.30 12.18 -14.15
N VAL A 18 -0.33 11.05 -14.86
CA VAL A 18 0.41 9.84 -14.51
C VAL A 18 1.38 9.58 -15.66
N PRO A 19 2.70 9.66 -15.43
CA PRO A 19 3.68 9.36 -16.46
C PRO A 19 3.51 7.94 -17.02
N ASN A 20 3.58 7.80 -18.34
CA ASN A 20 3.37 6.52 -19.03
C ASN A 20 4.28 5.40 -18.54
N TRP A 21 5.52 5.72 -18.14
CA TRP A 21 6.46 4.73 -17.62
C TRP A 21 5.96 4.04 -16.34
N ILE A 22 5.12 4.70 -15.54
CA ILE A 22 4.53 4.08 -14.35
C ILE A 22 3.58 2.98 -14.79
N SER A 23 2.69 3.27 -15.74
CA SER A 23 1.76 2.26 -16.25
C SER A 23 2.48 1.11 -16.94
N GLU A 24 3.43 1.42 -17.81
CA GLU A 24 4.15 0.39 -18.56
C GLU A 24 4.99 -0.50 -17.63
N SER A 25 5.60 0.08 -16.59
CA SER A 25 6.33 -0.70 -15.59
C SER A 25 5.46 -1.75 -14.88
N TYR A 26 4.17 -1.50 -14.65
CA TYR A 26 3.28 -2.49 -14.03
C TYR A 26 2.72 -3.47 -15.06
N ASN A 27 2.34 -2.94 -16.23
CA ASN A 27 1.72 -3.74 -17.28
C ASN A 27 2.72 -4.72 -17.91
N SER A 28 4.00 -4.37 -18.04
CA SER A 28 5.02 -5.28 -18.57
C SER A 28 5.13 -6.54 -17.72
N TYR A 29 5.29 -6.40 -16.40
CA TYR A 29 5.33 -7.54 -15.46
C TYR A 29 4.02 -8.33 -15.46
N ALA A 30 2.87 -7.65 -15.58
CA ALA A 30 1.58 -8.33 -15.62
C ALA A 30 1.42 -9.20 -16.88
N ARG A 31 1.81 -8.67 -18.05
CA ARG A 31 1.77 -9.38 -19.34
C ARG A 31 2.73 -10.56 -19.37
N GLU A 32 3.88 -10.45 -18.71
CA GLU A 32 4.85 -11.56 -18.54
C GLU A 32 4.41 -12.61 -17.52
N GLY A 33 3.30 -12.39 -16.80
CA GLY A 33 2.78 -13.34 -15.82
C GLY A 33 3.57 -13.36 -14.50
N CYS A 34 4.33 -12.31 -14.20
CA CYS A 34 5.13 -12.23 -12.99
C CYS A 34 4.26 -12.28 -11.73
N ALA A 35 4.82 -12.85 -10.66
CA ALA A 35 4.22 -12.79 -9.34
C ALA A 35 4.47 -11.41 -8.70
N VAL A 36 3.46 -10.86 -8.02
CA VAL A 36 3.53 -9.54 -7.40
C VAL A 36 3.28 -9.64 -5.89
N ILE A 37 4.21 -9.11 -5.10
CA ILE A 37 4.05 -8.95 -3.66
C ILE A 37 3.96 -7.46 -3.37
N SER A 38 2.81 -7.01 -2.86
CA SER A 38 2.62 -5.63 -2.41
C SER A 38 2.80 -5.56 -0.90
N ILE A 39 3.73 -4.73 -0.43
CA ILE A 39 3.94 -4.50 1.00
C ILE A 39 3.19 -3.22 1.40
N SER A 40 2.12 -3.39 2.19
CA SER A 40 1.32 -2.29 2.74
C SER A 40 1.83 -1.91 4.12
N ALA A 41 2.49 -0.75 4.22
CA ALA A 41 3.13 -0.27 5.44
C ALA A 41 2.92 1.26 5.58
N PHE A 42 1.66 1.70 5.48
CA PHE A 42 1.32 3.13 5.49
C PHE A 42 0.97 3.62 6.89
N ASP A 43 1.37 4.86 7.19
CA ASP A 43 0.81 5.63 8.30
C ASP A 43 -0.68 5.89 8.04
N PRO A 44 -1.60 5.45 8.92
CA PRO A 44 -3.04 5.69 8.77
C PRO A 44 -3.40 7.18 8.64
N ASP A 45 -2.60 8.07 9.24
CA ASP A 45 -2.79 9.52 9.22
C ASP A 45 -1.96 10.22 8.13
N ALA A 46 -1.33 9.48 7.20
CA ALA A 46 -0.42 10.04 6.19
C ALA A 46 -0.99 11.23 5.40
N TYR A 47 -2.30 11.26 5.17
CA TYR A 47 -3.00 12.32 4.43
C TYR A 47 -3.88 13.21 5.30
N LYS A 48 -3.72 13.18 6.62
CA LYS A 48 -4.44 14.08 7.53
C LYS A 48 -4.24 15.54 7.11
N GLY A 49 -5.34 16.27 6.96
CA GLY A 49 -5.35 17.68 6.54
C GLY A 49 -5.23 17.93 5.02
N ILE A 50 -5.04 16.89 4.20
CA ILE A 50 -5.07 17.03 2.74
C ILE A 50 -6.53 17.07 2.26
N PRO A 51 -6.91 18.01 1.37
CA PRO A 51 -8.25 18.04 0.79
C PRO A 51 -8.63 16.70 0.13
N MET A 52 -9.79 16.16 0.49
CA MET A 52 -10.29 14.88 -0.04
C MET A 52 -10.38 14.87 -1.57
N GLU A 53 -10.71 16.02 -2.17
CA GLU A 53 -10.76 16.19 -3.62
C GLU A 53 -9.42 15.87 -4.29
N LYS A 54 -8.31 16.41 -3.76
CA LYS A 54 -6.96 16.15 -4.30
C LYS A 54 -6.59 14.67 -4.20
N ILE A 55 -6.91 14.02 -3.07
CA ILE A 55 -6.68 12.58 -2.87
C ILE A 55 -7.48 11.79 -3.90
N SER A 56 -8.76 12.13 -4.07
CA SER A 56 -9.68 11.44 -4.98
C SER A 56 -9.24 11.57 -6.44
N ILE A 57 -8.83 12.77 -6.87
CA ILE A 57 -8.31 13.00 -8.23
C ILE A 57 -7.05 12.18 -8.47
N PHE A 58 -6.08 12.27 -7.56
CA PHE A 58 -4.84 11.51 -7.68
C PHE A 58 -5.09 10.00 -7.77
N GLN A 59 -5.93 9.45 -6.89
CA GLN A 59 -6.25 8.02 -6.88
C GLN A 59 -7.01 7.61 -8.15
N LYS A 60 -8.01 8.40 -8.58
CA LYS A 60 -8.79 8.12 -9.80
C LYS A 60 -7.90 8.04 -11.03
N HIS A 61 -7.05 9.03 -11.25
CA HIS A 61 -6.18 9.06 -12.42
C HIS A 61 -5.15 7.93 -12.39
N ARG A 62 -4.62 7.58 -11.22
CA ARG A 62 -3.73 6.42 -11.06
C ARG A 62 -4.43 5.09 -11.33
N GLN A 63 -5.68 4.92 -10.88
CA GLN A 63 -6.50 3.74 -11.16
C GLN A 63 -6.80 3.59 -12.65
N LEU A 64 -7.13 4.68 -13.34
CA LEU A 64 -7.35 4.69 -14.79
C LEU A 64 -6.07 4.30 -15.55
N ALA A 65 -4.94 4.88 -15.17
CA ALA A 65 -3.65 4.62 -15.80
C ALA A 65 -3.16 3.16 -15.58
N LEU A 66 -3.55 2.53 -14.47
CA LEU A 66 -3.18 1.16 -14.10
C LEU A 66 -4.31 0.14 -14.33
N ARG A 67 -5.35 0.49 -15.10
CA ARG A 67 -6.53 -0.36 -15.31
C ARG A 67 -6.15 -1.76 -15.79
N GLU A 68 -5.25 -1.86 -16.78
CA GLU A 68 -4.81 -3.16 -17.31
C GLU A 68 -4.20 -4.04 -16.22
N TYR A 69 -3.24 -3.53 -15.44
CA TYR A 69 -2.67 -4.24 -14.30
C TYR A 69 -3.75 -4.72 -13.30
N TYR A 70 -4.74 -3.87 -12.99
CA TYR A 70 -5.85 -4.26 -12.12
C TYR A 70 -6.73 -5.34 -12.74
N ASP A 71 -7.01 -5.28 -14.04
CA ASP A 71 -7.76 -6.33 -14.74
C ASP A 71 -7.04 -7.68 -14.68
N TYR A 72 -5.70 -7.71 -14.78
CA TYR A 72 -4.92 -8.93 -14.62
C TYR A 72 -4.99 -9.50 -13.20
N SER A 73 -4.80 -8.65 -12.19
CA SER A 73 -4.82 -9.08 -10.78
C SER A 73 -6.23 -9.50 -10.32
N MET A 74 -7.26 -8.69 -10.61
CA MET A 74 -8.65 -8.99 -10.24
C MET A 74 -9.19 -10.25 -10.91
N ALA A 75 -8.76 -10.55 -12.13
CA ALA A 75 -9.10 -11.79 -12.84
C ALA A 75 -8.17 -12.97 -12.48
N ASN A 76 -7.27 -12.83 -11.49
CA ASN A 76 -6.28 -13.83 -11.09
C ASN A 76 -5.41 -14.37 -12.25
N LYS A 77 -5.20 -13.55 -13.29
CA LYS A 77 -4.31 -13.87 -14.42
C LYS A 77 -2.85 -13.89 -13.97
N ILE A 78 -2.51 -13.08 -12.97
CA ILE A 78 -1.21 -13.09 -12.28
C ILE A 78 -1.36 -13.55 -10.84
N ARG A 79 -0.25 -13.97 -10.24
CA ARG A 79 -0.19 -14.39 -8.84
C ARG A 79 0.13 -13.15 -8.04
N TRP A 80 -0.69 -12.82 -7.07
CA TRP A 80 -0.49 -11.61 -6.30
C TRP A 80 -0.86 -11.83 -4.84
N THR A 81 -0.17 -11.11 -3.97
CA THR A 81 -0.52 -11.06 -2.54
C THR A 81 -0.20 -9.68 -1.98
N VAL A 82 -0.92 -9.31 -0.93
CA VAL A 82 -0.65 -8.12 -0.15
C VAL A 82 -0.23 -8.58 1.24
N VAL A 83 0.95 -8.13 1.67
CA VAL A 83 1.48 -8.37 3.01
C VAL A 83 1.66 -7.03 3.71
N SER A 84 1.71 -7.04 5.04
CA SER A 84 1.89 -5.82 5.82
C SER A 84 3.15 -5.90 6.67
N ALA A 85 3.80 -4.75 6.84
CA ALA A 85 4.89 -4.59 7.77
C ALA A 85 4.58 -3.38 8.69
N PRO A 86 4.80 -3.50 10.00
CA PRO A 86 4.55 -2.40 10.92
C PRO A 86 5.48 -1.22 10.61
N THR A 87 4.92 -0.03 10.72
CA THR A 87 5.71 1.21 10.78
C THR A 87 5.51 1.84 12.14
N GLU A 88 6.48 2.61 12.61
CA GLU A 88 6.39 3.35 13.87
C GLU A 88 5.08 4.14 13.99
N ALA A 89 4.73 4.91 12.95
CA ALA A 89 3.51 5.72 12.96
C ALA A 89 2.24 4.86 13.07
N TRP A 90 2.16 3.74 12.36
CA TRP A 90 1.03 2.82 12.48
C TRP A 90 1.00 2.13 13.85
N ALA A 91 2.15 1.68 14.34
CA ALA A 91 2.28 0.99 15.62
C ALA A 91 1.87 1.89 16.79
N LEU A 92 2.39 3.12 16.86
CA LEU A 92 2.02 4.10 17.89
C LEU A 92 0.56 4.56 17.78
N LYS A 93 -0.05 4.45 16.60
CA LYS A 93 -1.49 4.72 16.43
C LYS A 93 -2.36 3.64 17.08
N VAL A 94 -1.91 2.39 17.03
CA VAL A 94 -2.62 1.23 17.61
C VAL A 94 -2.29 1.09 19.11
N PHE A 95 -1.02 1.26 19.48
CA PHE A 95 -0.50 1.11 20.84
C PHE A 95 0.08 2.45 21.33
N ASN A 96 -0.81 3.40 21.59
CA ASN A 96 -0.46 4.78 21.96
C ASN A 96 0.19 4.93 23.36
N ASP A 97 -0.02 3.96 24.26
CA ASP A 97 0.54 3.95 25.61
C ASP A 97 1.96 3.36 25.68
N SER A 98 2.48 2.84 24.55
CA SER A 98 3.80 2.23 24.45
C SER A 98 4.84 3.18 23.85
N ASN A 99 6.12 2.94 24.16
CA ASN A 99 7.20 3.56 23.41
C ASN A 99 7.29 2.94 21.99
N SER A 100 8.02 3.60 21.09
CA SER A 100 8.11 3.22 19.68
C SER A 100 8.53 1.76 19.44
N GLU A 101 9.58 1.30 20.11
CA GLU A 101 10.10 -0.07 19.95
C GLU A 101 9.09 -1.10 20.43
N GLU A 102 8.48 -0.86 21.60
CA GLU A 102 7.47 -1.74 22.18
C GLU A 102 6.20 -1.78 21.31
N ALA A 103 5.76 -0.64 20.78
CA ALA A 103 4.60 -0.57 19.91
C ALA A 103 4.82 -1.36 18.61
N ILE A 104 6.01 -1.24 18.01
CA ILE A 104 6.38 -2.00 16.80
C ILE A 104 6.40 -3.50 17.09
N ALA A 105 6.99 -3.91 18.21
CA ALA A 105 7.03 -5.32 18.62
C ALA A 105 5.61 -5.89 18.82
N LYS A 106 4.74 -5.18 19.56
CA LYS A 106 3.33 -5.58 19.74
C LYS A 106 2.58 -5.70 18.42
N LEU A 107 2.83 -4.79 17.49
CA LEU A 107 2.17 -4.85 16.18
C LEU A 107 2.70 -6.01 15.32
N TRP A 108 3.99 -6.34 15.42
CA TRP A 108 4.52 -7.57 14.82
C TRP A 108 3.85 -8.82 15.39
N ASP A 109 3.69 -8.91 16.72
CA ASP A 109 3.02 -10.05 17.36
C ASP A 109 1.59 -10.23 16.84
N VAL A 110 0.85 -9.12 16.70
CA VAL A 110 -0.49 -9.13 16.11
C VAL A 110 -0.45 -9.60 14.65
N ILE A 111 0.46 -9.06 13.83
CA ILE A 111 0.58 -9.46 12.43
C ILE A 111 0.89 -10.96 12.34
N PHE A 112 1.87 -11.46 13.10
CA PHE A 112 2.26 -12.86 13.11
C PHE A 112 1.12 -13.78 13.54
N ASN A 113 0.35 -13.38 14.55
CA ASN A 113 -0.83 -14.14 14.96
C ASN A 113 -1.90 -14.17 13.86
N VAL A 114 -2.21 -13.04 13.23
CA VAL A 114 -3.23 -12.95 12.17
C VAL A 114 -2.84 -13.76 10.93
N VAL A 115 -1.55 -13.73 10.55
CA VAL A 115 -1.03 -14.50 9.41
C VAL A 115 -0.54 -15.91 9.80
N ARG A 116 -0.84 -16.35 11.03
CA ARG A 116 -0.56 -17.70 11.57
C ARG A 116 0.92 -18.10 11.62
N LEU A 117 1.82 -17.11 11.61
CA LEU A 117 3.26 -17.33 11.79
C LEU A 117 3.62 -17.65 13.25
N ASP A 118 2.65 -17.56 14.17
CA ASP A 118 2.78 -17.99 15.57
C ASP A 118 2.61 -19.51 15.77
N LYS A 119 2.33 -20.28 14.71
CA LYS A 119 2.17 -21.74 14.75
C LYS A 119 3.44 -22.48 14.31
N GLU A 120 3.59 -23.71 14.78
CA GLU A 120 4.73 -24.58 14.42
C GLU A 120 4.79 -24.88 12.92
N ASP A 121 3.62 -25.10 12.29
CA ASP A 121 3.48 -25.28 10.84
C ASP A 121 2.45 -24.28 10.30
N PRO A 122 2.88 -23.07 9.88
CA PRO A 122 1.98 -22.04 9.35
C PRO A 122 1.20 -22.47 8.10
N ILE A 123 1.67 -23.51 7.38
CA ILE A 123 0.98 -24.04 6.19
C ILE A 123 -0.23 -24.89 6.60
N LYS A 124 -0.19 -25.53 7.78
CA LYS A 124 -1.26 -26.39 8.32
C LYS A 124 -2.14 -25.72 9.40
N ALA A 125 -1.85 -24.47 9.73
CA ALA A 125 -2.52 -23.69 10.77
C ALA A 125 -3.95 -23.26 10.41
#